data_AF-A0AAV4T6B0-F1
#
_entry.id   AF-A0AAV4T6B0-F1
#
_cell.length_a   1.000
_cell.length_b   1.000
_cell.length_c   1.000
_cell.angle_alpha   90.00
_cell.angle_beta   90.00
_cell.angle_gamma   90.00
#
_symmetry.space_group_name_H-M   'P 1'
#
loop_
_entity.id
_entity.type
_entity.pdbx_description
1 polymer ?
#
loop_
_entity_poly.entity_id
_entity_poly.type
_entity_poly.pdbx_seq_one_letter_code
_entity_poly.pdbx_strand_id
1 'polypeptide(L)'
;MYIEREDRITNFEDIDINNVDAYQDDGCGAIKPVLVYDPVFEDHMAPFVKCYSANLHLLSNEYPETQEVFSSDDLDQFEDEIFGFDLEAREYDMFYPWAENYATFTIHSPFIPPDLFYDGITLQEGYVYVVSVNLEEEHLQPAPYPTNCTDYVVLWEKNNKTGPRSQEVSKYLNKQFMKSNR
;
A
#
# COMPACT_ATOMS: atom_id res chain seq x y z
N MET A 1 -7.42 -12.45 0.52
CA MET A 1 -7.90 -11.21 1.15
C MET A 1 -9.41 -11.27 1.25
N TYR A 2 -9.94 -10.99 2.42
CA TYR A 2 -11.37 -10.91 2.69
C TYR A 2 -11.67 -9.56 3.34
N ILE A 3 -12.77 -8.91 2.95
CA ILE A 3 -13.16 -7.61 3.50
C ILE A 3 -14.62 -7.68 3.90
N GLU A 4 -14.87 -7.36 5.15
CA GLU A 4 -16.21 -7.16 5.67
C GLU A 4 -16.49 -5.67 5.83
N ARG A 5 -17.72 -5.30 5.50
CA ARG A 5 -18.25 -3.96 5.69
C ARG A 5 -19.24 -4.04 6.84
N GLU A 6 -18.98 -3.26 7.88
CA GLU A 6 -19.89 -3.16 9.02
C GLU A 6 -20.66 -1.83 8.99
N ASP A 7 -21.96 -1.91 9.30
CA ASP A 7 -22.80 -0.72 9.44
C ASP A 7 -22.43 0.00 10.75
N ARG A 8 -22.24 1.33 10.64
CA ARG A 8 -21.73 2.20 11.70
C ARG A 8 -22.47 2.03 13.05
N ILE A 9 -21.76 1.59 14.10
CA ILE A 9 -22.17 1.84 15.48
C ILE A 9 -21.76 3.29 15.80
N THR A 10 -22.74 4.19 15.85
CA THR A 10 -22.55 5.58 16.27
C THR A 10 -22.08 5.61 17.73
N ASN A 11 -20.86 6.12 17.97
CA ASN A 11 -20.49 7.04 19.06
C ASN A 11 -18.96 7.11 19.17
N PHE A 12 -18.32 7.99 18.39
CA PHE A 12 -17.03 8.55 18.77
C PHE A 12 -17.15 10.07 18.64
N GLU A 13 -16.90 10.76 19.76
CA GLU A 13 -16.89 12.21 19.86
C GLU A 13 -15.66 12.78 19.14
N ASP A 14 -15.88 13.94 18.50
CA ASP A 14 -14.99 14.70 17.64
C ASP A 14 -13.53 14.82 18.15
N ILE A 15 -12.56 14.54 17.27
CA ILE A 15 -11.17 14.97 17.42
C ILE A 15 -10.81 15.86 16.22
N ASP A 16 -10.46 17.11 16.52
CA ASP A 16 -10.17 18.19 15.59
C ASP A 16 -8.70 18.11 15.11
N ILE A 17 -8.47 17.90 13.81
CA ILE A 17 -7.14 17.62 13.25
C ILE A 17 -6.75 18.72 12.24
N ASN A 18 -6.08 19.77 12.71
CA ASN A 18 -5.44 20.77 11.83
C ASN A 18 -4.09 20.32 11.24
N ASN A 19 -3.70 19.05 11.38
CA ASN A 19 -2.47 18.49 10.80
C ASN A 19 -2.73 17.07 10.30
N VAL A 20 -2.59 16.80 8.99
CA VAL A 20 -2.25 15.44 8.54
C VAL A 20 -0.76 15.20 8.86
N ASP A 21 -0.42 15.35 10.13
CA ASP A 21 0.60 14.52 10.74
C ASP A 21 -0.17 13.24 11.03
N ALA A 22 0.18 12.13 10.39
CA ALA A 22 -0.36 10.83 10.76
C ALA A 22 -0.32 10.75 12.29
N TYR A 23 -1.49 10.71 12.93
CA TYR A 23 -1.56 10.63 14.38
C TYR A 23 -0.96 9.27 14.71
N GLN A 24 0.29 9.28 15.13
CA GLN A 24 1.04 8.10 15.51
C GLN A 24 0.56 7.76 16.91
N ASP A 25 -0.58 7.07 16.98
CA ASP A 25 -0.89 6.32 18.18
C ASP A 25 0.21 5.27 18.37
N ASP A 26 0.53 4.92 19.61
CA ASP A 26 1.73 4.13 19.97
C ASP A 26 1.72 2.68 19.38
N GLY A 27 0.73 2.34 18.53
CA GLY A 27 0.61 1.12 17.73
C GLY A 27 0.47 1.30 16.21
N CYS A 28 0.45 2.51 15.64
CA CYS A 28 0.22 2.73 14.20
C CYS A 28 1.52 3.07 13.43
N GLY A 29 1.84 2.30 12.39
CA GLY A 29 3.03 2.51 11.55
C GLY A 29 2.96 3.80 10.72
N ALA A 30 4.11 4.46 10.51
CA ALA A 30 4.17 5.74 9.81
C ALA A 30 3.82 5.59 8.31
N ILE A 31 2.71 6.20 7.88
CA ILE A 31 2.31 6.23 6.48
C ILE A 31 3.08 7.35 5.75
N LYS A 32 3.75 7.02 4.63
CA LYS A 32 4.51 7.99 3.83
C LYS A 32 3.70 8.38 2.58
N PRO A 33 3.66 9.67 2.20
CA PRO A 33 3.06 10.06 0.94
C PRO A 33 3.86 9.45 -0.22
N VAL A 34 3.16 8.85 -1.18
CA VAL A 34 3.74 8.28 -2.39
C VAL A 34 3.18 9.03 -3.58
N LEU A 35 4.06 9.54 -4.44
CA LEU A 35 3.63 10.13 -5.70
C LEU A 35 3.30 9.00 -6.67
N VAL A 36 2.01 8.81 -6.95
CA VAL A 36 1.53 7.97 -8.05
C VAL A 36 1.24 8.88 -9.24
N TYR A 37 1.90 8.60 -10.36
CA TYR A 37 1.66 9.30 -11.62
C TYR A 37 0.50 8.62 -12.33
N ASP A 38 -0.60 9.34 -12.58
CA ASP A 38 -1.70 8.88 -13.41
C ASP A 38 -1.44 9.26 -14.88
N PRO A 39 -1.10 8.30 -15.76
CA PRO A 39 -0.83 8.58 -17.16
C PRO A 39 -2.10 8.72 -18.02
N VAL A 40 -3.30 8.55 -17.47
CA VAL A 40 -4.56 8.54 -18.24
C VAL A 40 -5.11 9.94 -18.48
N PHE A 41 -4.68 10.94 -17.70
CA PHE A 41 -5.14 12.33 -17.81
C PHE A 41 -4.09 13.24 -18.46
N GLU A 42 -3.72 12.96 -19.71
CA GLU A 42 -2.78 13.80 -20.47
C GLU A 42 -3.40 15.09 -21.03
N ASP A 43 -4.72 15.31 -20.90
CA ASP A 43 -5.37 16.51 -21.44
C ASP A 43 -6.31 17.16 -20.41
N HIS A 44 -5.77 18.22 -19.79
CA HIS A 44 -6.44 19.23 -18.96
C HIS A 44 -7.04 18.74 -17.61
N MET A 45 -6.31 19.04 -16.52
CA MET A 45 -6.64 18.75 -15.12
C MET A 45 -6.57 17.26 -14.75
N ALA A 46 -5.36 16.69 -14.72
CA ALA A 46 -5.15 15.45 -14.00
C ALA A 46 -5.47 15.67 -12.52
N PRO A 47 -6.50 15.02 -11.95
CA PRO A 47 -6.68 15.05 -10.50
C PRO A 47 -5.44 14.38 -9.90
N PHE A 48 -4.65 15.13 -9.14
CA PHE A 48 -3.59 14.52 -8.34
C PHE A 48 -4.28 13.64 -7.30
N VAL A 49 -4.25 12.32 -7.52
CA VAL A 49 -4.65 11.38 -6.48
C VAL A 49 -3.58 11.43 -5.41
N LYS A 50 -3.96 11.88 -4.21
CA LYS A 50 -3.07 11.80 -3.04
C LYS A 50 -2.96 10.34 -2.65
N CYS A 51 -1.80 9.74 -2.90
CA CYS A 51 -1.53 8.36 -2.52
C CYS A 51 -0.64 8.31 -1.29
N TYR A 52 -0.94 7.33 -0.45
CA TYR A 52 -0.25 7.09 0.80
C TYR A 52 0.07 5.59 0.86
N SER A 53 1.24 5.25 1.39
CA SER A 53 1.62 3.86 1.58
C SER A 53 2.43 3.70 2.85
N ALA A 54 2.14 2.64 3.58
CA ALA A 54 2.98 2.16 4.66
C ALA A 54 4.00 1.16 4.07
N ASN A 55 5.26 1.25 4.48
CA ASN A 55 6.28 0.24 4.19
C ASN A 55 6.56 -0.01 2.68
N LEU A 56 6.56 1.05 1.85
CA LEU A 56 6.95 0.95 0.44
C LEU A 56 8.47 1.12 0.24
N HIS A 57 9.14 0.10 -0.30
CA HIS A 57 10.61 0.04 -0.45
C HIS A 57 11.06 -0.27 -1.88
N LEU A 58 10.46 0.37 -2.89
CA LEU A 58 10.75 0.10 -4.31
C LEU A 58 12.23 0.28 -4.70
N LEU A 59 12.85 1.38 -4.24
CA LEU A 59 14.24 1.75 -4.52
C LEU A 59 15.01 2.11 -3.24
N SER A 60 14.46 1.75 -2.08
CA SER A 60 15.09 2.07 -0.79
C SER A 60 16.35 1.24 -0.57
N ASN A 61 17.35 1.84 0.08
CA ASN A 61 18.52 1.15 0.61
C ASN A 61 18.25 0.55 2.01
N GLU A 62 17.06 0.74 2.56
CA GLU A 62 16.62 0.23 3.85
C GLU A 62 15.86 -1.10 3.68
N TYR A 63 15.92 -1.94 4.71
CA TYR A 63 15.04 -3.11 4.80
C TYR A 63 13.62 -2.64 5.15
N PRO A 64 12.57 -3.35 4.68
CA PRO A 64 11.21 -3.05 5.10
C PRO A 64 11.05 -3.26 6.60
N GLU A 65 10.14 -2.50 7.19
CA GLU A 65 9.70 -2.72 8.56
C GLU A 65 8.91 -4.05 8.62
N THR A 66 9.16 -4.85 9.65
CA THR A 66 8.50 -6.17 9.80
C THR A 66 8.01 -6.33 11.23
N GLN A 67 6.85 -6.95 11.36
CA GLN A 67 6.23 -7.30 12.64
C GLN A 67 5.88 -8.78 12.58
N GLU A 68 6.32 -9.54 13.60
CA GLU A 68 5.89 -10.93 13.74
C GLU A 68 4.45 -10.93 14.23
N VAL A 69 3.57 -11.59 13.47
CA VAL A 69 2.16 -11.79 13.83
C VAL A 69 2.03 -13.24 14.26
N PHE A 70 1.60 -13.46 15.50
CA PHE A 70 1.37 -14.81 16.02
C PHE A 70 -0.08 -15.19 15.73
N SER A 71 -0.32 -16.30 15.03
CA SER A 71 -1.66 -16.89 15.03
C SER A 71 -1.88 -17.53 16.40
N SER A 72 -2.68 -16.93 17.26
CA SER A 72 -3.15 -17.62 18.44
C SER A 72 -4.02 -18.80 17.99
N ASP A 73 -3.59 -20.04 18.28
CA ASP A 73 -4.46 -21.22 18.19
C ASP A 73 -5.61 -21.15 19.24
N ASP A 74 -5.53 -20.19 20.17
CA ASP A 74 -6.54 -19.89 21.18
C ASP A 74 -7.61 -18.95 20.61
N LEU A 75 -8.70 -19.56 20.15
CA LEU A 75 -9.91 -19.00 19.52
C LEU A 75 -10.66 -17.87 20.27
N ASP A 76 -10.14 -17.35 21.38
CA ASP A 76 -10.90 -16.47 22.30
C ASP A 76 -10.26 -15.10 22.55
N GLN A 77 -9.16 -14.75 21.89
CA GLN A 77 -8.60 -13.40 21.97
C GLN A 77 -8.46 -12.85 20.56
N PHE A 78 -9.17 -11.74 20.33
CA PHE A 78 -9.16 -10.84 19.18
C PHE A 78 -8.05 -11.13 18.15
N GLU A 79 -8.44 -11.26 16.88
CA GLU A 79 -7.50 -11.18 15.76
C GLU A 79 -6.57 -9.98 16.02
N ASP A 80 -5.27 -10.23 16.21
CA ASP A 80 -4.32 -9.17 16.51
C ASP A 80 -4.42 -8.12 15.41
N GLU A 81 -4.90 -6.92 15.75
CA GLU A 81 -4.98 -5.81 14.81
C GLU A 81 -3.55 -5.46 14.40
N ILE A 82 -3.20 -5.82 13.16
CA ILE A 82 -1.85 -5.62 12.62
C ILE A 82 -1.67 -4.15 12.22
N PHE A 83 -2.74 -3.51 11.74
CA PHE A 83 -2.69 -2.15 11.23
C PHE A 83 -4.08 -1.52 11.17
N GLY A 84 -4.21 -0.31 11.71
CA GLY A 84 -5.42 0.51 11.67
C GLY A 84 -5.13 1.91 11.13
N PHE A 85 -6.09 2.51 10.42
CA PHE A 85 -6.01 3.91 10.00
C PHE A 85 -7.40 4.50 9.81
N ASP A 86 -7.54 5.77 10.16
CA ASP A 86 -8.74 6.55 9.89
C ASP A 86 -8.56 7.40 8.62
N LEU A 87 -9.53 7.30 7.71
CA LEU A 87 -9.61 8.16 6.54
C LEU A 87 -10.64 9.25 6.76
N GLU A 88 -10.16 10.46 7.01
CA GLU A 88 -11.01 11.64 7.12
C GLU A 88 -10.92 12.48 5.84
N ALA A 89 -12.03 12.57 5.10
CA ALA A 89 -12.15 13.50 3.98
C ALA A 89 -12.60 14.86 4.52
N ARG A 90 -11.79 15.90 4.30
CA ARG A 90 -12.14 17.26 4.71
C ARG A 90 -13.09 17.91 3.71
N GLU A 91 -13.80 18.94 4.14
CA GLU A 91 -14.80 19.64 3.31
C GLU A 91 -14.21 20.19 1.99
N TYR A 92 -12.92 20.54 1.99
CA TYR A 92 -12.21 21.03 0.80
C TYR A 92 -11.51 19.93 -0.02
N ASP A 93 -11.48 18.67 0.44
CA ASP A 93 -11.01 17.52 -0.34
C ASP A 93 -12.13 16.94 -1.23
N MET A 94 -13.39 17.36 -1.02
CA MET A 94 -14.55 17.00 -1.86
C MET A 94 -14.57 17.83 -3.14
N PHE A 95 -13.74 17.48 -4.12
CA PHE A 95 -13.51 18.37 -5.26
C PHE A 95 -14.68 18.48 -6.26
N TYR A 96 -15.71 17.62 -6.23
CA TYR A 96 -16.84 17.74 -7.16
C TYR A 96 -18.15 17.20 -6.58
N PRO A 97 -19.26 17.99 -6.57
CA PRO A 97 -20.55 17.53 -6.06
C PRO A 97 -21.20 16.42 -6.92
N TRP A 98 -20.62 16.09 -8.08
CA TRP A 98 -21.06 15.00 -8.95
C TRP A 98 -20.09 13.80 -8.95
N ALA A 99 -18.98 13.87 -8.20
CA ALA A 99 -18.09 12.74 -8.03
C ALA A 99 -18.41 12.06 -6.70
N GLU A 100 -18.49 10.74 -6.71
CA GLU A 100 -18.58 9.98 -5.47
C GLU A 100 -17.23 10.10 -4.73
N ASN A 101 -17.28 10.46 -3.45
CA ASN A 101 -16.09 10.42 -2.59
C ASN A 101 -15.81 8.95 -2.27
N TYR A 102 -14.71 8.44 -2.80
CA TYR A 102 -14.21 7.12 -2.43
C TYR A 102 -12.70 7.14 -2.32
N ALA A 103 -12.17 6.29 -1.44
CA ALA A 103 -10.76 5.97 -1.40
C ALA A 103 -10.54 4.64 -2.13
N THR A 104 -9.35 4.46 -2.71
CA THR A 104 -8.92 3.15 -3.22
C THR A 104 -7.82 2.61 -2.33
N PHE A 105 -8.00 1.41 -1.82
CA PHE A 105 -7.08 0.73 -0.92
C PHE A 105 -6.56 -0.56 -1.54
N THR A 106 -5.29 -0.88 -1.31
CA THR A 106 -4.72 -2.17 -1.71
C THR A 106 -3.63 -2.60 -0.74
N ILE A 107 -3.40 -3.90 -0.66
CA ILE A 107 -2.33 -4.51 0.13
C ILE A 107 -1.33 -5.11 -0.85
N HIS A 108 -0.06 -4.73 -0.72
CA HIS A 108 0.97 -5.12 -1.67
C HIS A 108 2.28 -5.48 -0.97
N SER A 109 3.15 -6.19 -1.69
CA SER A 109 4.53 -6.42 -1.25
C SER A 109 5.30 -5.09 -1.20
N PRO A 110 6.18 -4.86 -0.21
CA PRO A 110 7.05 -3.68 -0.14
C PRO A 110 7.90 -3.42 -1.40
N PHE A 111 8.13 -4.45 -2.22
CA PHE A 111 9.05 -4.42 -3.35
C PHE A 111 8.34 -4.30 -4.71
N ILE A 112 7.01 -4.30 -4.73
CA ILE A 112 6.22 -4.28 -5.97
C ILE A 112 5.39 -2.99 -5.98
N PRO A 113 5.43 -2.19 -7.06
CA PRO A 113 4.59 -1.02 -7.16
C PRO A 113 3.12 -1.46 -7.27
N PRO A 114 2.22 -0.98 -6.40
CA PRO A 114 0.80 -1.32 -6.49
C PRO A 114 0.17 -0.70 -7.74
N ASP A 115 -0.78 -1.42 -8.35
CA ASP A 115 -1.66 -0.87 -9.37
C ASP A 115 -3.07 -0.72 -8.79
N LEU A 116 -3.41 0.48 -8.34
CA LEU A 116 -4.70 0.77 -7.70
C LEU A 116 -5.91 0.56 -8.65
N PHE A 117 -5.70 0.52 -9.96
CA PHE A 117 -6.81 0.32 -10.90
C PHE A 117 -7.21 -1.15 -11.00
N TYR A 118 -6.24 -2.06 -10.91
CA TYR A 118 -6.48 -3.50 -11.02
C TYR A 118 -6.56 -4.20 -9.66
N ASP A 119 -5.73 -3.79 -8.71
CA ASP A 119 -5.57 -4.43 -7.40
C ASP A 119 -6.28 -3.65 -6.28
N GLY A 120 -6.84 -2.48 -6.61
CA GLY A 120 -7.48 -1.60 -5.66
C GLY A 120 -8.91 -2.01 -5.34
N ILE A 121 -9.28 -1.79 -4.08
CA ILE A 121 -10.64 -1.93 -3.58
C ILE A 121 -11.16 -0.54 -3.21
N THR A 122 -12.36 -0.24 -3.65
CA THR A 122 -13.04 1.02 -3.37
C THR A 122 -13.65 1.01 -1.96
N LEU A 123 -13.26 1.99 -1.16
CA LEU A 123 -13.82 2.27 0.17
C LEU A 123 -14.74 3.49 0.08
N GLN A 124 -15.97 3.32 0.51
CA GLN A 124 -16.97 4.38 0.63
C GLN A 124 -16.93 5.03 2.02
N GLU A 125 -17.20 6.33 2.06
CA GLU A 125 -17.35 7.10 3.31
C GLU A 125 -18.48 6.56 4.20
N GLY A 126 -18.32 6.71 5.52
CA GLY A 126 -19.36 6.37 6.51
C GLY A 126 -19.38 4.90 6.97
N TYR A 127 -18.40 4.09 6.55
CA TYR A 127 -18.29 2.67 6.89
C TYR A 127 -16.98 2.34 7.58
N VAL A 128 -17.04 1.30 8.44
CA VAL A 128 -15.85 0.65 9.00
C VAL A 128 -15.58 -0.59 8.17
N TYR A 129 -14.31 -0.77 7.79
CA TYR A 129 -13.86 -1.90 6.99
C TYR A 129 -12.93 -2.77 7.82
N VAL A 130 -13.28 -4.04 7.98
CA VAL A 130 -12.42 -5.04 8.59
C VAL A 130 -11.79 -5.85 7.46
N VAL A 131 -10.45 -5.85 7.42
CA VAL A 131 -9.68 -6.48 6.33
C VAL A 131 -8.88 -7.65 6.88
N SER A 132 -9.28 -8.86 6.53
CA SER A 132 -8.56 -10.07 6.90
C SER A 132 -7.60 -10.48 5.77
N VAL A 133 -6.32 -10.60 6.13
CA VAL A 133 -5.23 -10.91 5.20
C VAL A 133 -4.75 -12.34 5.43
N ASN A 134 -4.63 -13.10 4.35
CA ASN A 134 -3.95 -14.39 4.36
C ASN A 134 -2.74 -14.27 3.45
N LEU A 135 -1.54 -14.56 3.98
CA LEU A 135 -0.29 -14.50 3.25
C LEU A 135 0.00 -15.86 2.62
N GLU A 136 0.12 -15.88 1.29
CA GLU A 136 0.55 -17.05 0.54
C GLU A 136 1.94 -16.78 -0.04
N GLU A 137 2.91 -17.65 0.28
CA GLU A 137 4.28 -17.58 -0.25
C GLU A 137 4.61 -18.82 -1.07
N GLU A 138 5.18 -18.60 -2.26
CA GLU A 138 5.70 -19.68 -3.10
C GLU A 138 7.24 -19.69 -3.06
N HIS A 139 7.81 -20.73 -2.45
CA HIS A 139 9.25 -20.94 -2.39
C HIS A 139 9.70 -21.90 -3.50
N LEU A 140 10.29 -21.34 -4.55
CA LEU A 140 10.87 -22.14 -5.63
C LEU A 140 12.23 -22.74 -5.23
N GLN A 141 12.53 -23.93 -5.74
CA GLN A 141 13.77 -24.61 -5.41
C GLN A 141 15.01 -23.81 -5.89
N PRO A 142 16.06 -23.67 -5.06
CA PRO A 142 17.30 -23.02 -5.50
C PRO A 142 18.01 -23.84 -6.59
N ALA A 143 19.06 -23.30 -7.19
CA ALA A 143 19.91 -24.08 -8.11
C ALA A 143 20.30 -25.45 -7.48
N PRO A 144 20.34 -26.56 -8.24
CA PRO A 144 20.45 -26.65 -9.70
C PRO A 144 19.11 -26.83 -10.44
N TYR A 145 17.98 -26.66 -9.78
CA TYR A 145 16.69 -26.74 -10.46
C TYR A 145 16.55 -25.56 -11.43
N PRO A 146 16.00 -25.77 -12.64
CA PRO A 146 15.82 -24.69 -13.61
C PRO A 146 14.68 -23.78 -13.16
N THR A 147 14.97 -22.92 -12.22
CA THR A 147 14.12 -21.79 -11.86
C THR A 147 14.61 -20.63 -12.72
N ASN A 148 13.84 -20.22 -13.72
CA ASN A 148 14.15 -19.04 -14.54
C ASN A 148 13.90 -17.75 -13.74
N CYS A 149 14.36 -17.74 -12.49
CA CYS A 149 14.09 -16.76 -11.47
C CYS A 149 15.39 -16.05 -11.11
N THR A 150 15.30 -14.74 -10.96
CA THR A 150 16.41 -13.93 -10.49
C THR A 150 16.16 -13.60 -9.03
N ASP A 151 17.12 -13.90 -8.16
CA ASP A 151 17.09 -13.43 -6.78
C ASP A 151 17.50 -11.95 -6.75
N TYR A 152 16.48 -11.08 -6.78
CA TYR A 152 16.68 -9.64 -6.76
C TYR A 152 17.16 -9.12 -5.40
N VAL A 153 16.88 -9.83 -4.30
CA VAL A 153 17.33 -9.44 -2.96
C VAL A 153 18.83 -9.64 -2.87
N VAL A 154 19.34 -10.82 -3.25
CA VAL A 154 20.79 -11.11 -3.27
C VAL A 154 21.52 -10.17 -4.23
N LEU A 155 20.93 -9.87 -5.40
CA LEU A 155 21.53 -8.93 -6.36
C LEU A 155 21.63 -7.52 -5.77
N TRP A 156 20.57 -7.05 -5.11
CA TRP A 156 20.53 -5.75 -4.44
C TRP A 156 21.57 -5.66 -3.33
N GLU A 157 21.69 -6.69 -2.48
CA GLU A 157 22.72 -6.75 -1.43
C GLU A 157 24.14 -6.71 -2.01
N LYS A 158 24.40 -7.49 -3.07
CA LYS A 158 25.69 -7.50 -3.75
C LYS A 158 26.05 -6.16 -4.38
N ASN A 159 25.05 -5.37 -4.78
CA ASN A 159 25.22 -4.05 -5.38
C ASN A 159 25.19 -2.92 -4.35
N ASN A 160 25.63 -3.16 -3.10
CA ASN A 160 25.62 -2.18 -2.02
C ASN A 160 24.23 -1.58 -1.78
N LYS A 161 23.18 -2.41 -1.83
CA LYS A 161 21.78 -2.01 -1.62
C LYS A 161 21.28 -1.01 -2.66
N THR A 162 21.66 -1.21 -3.91
CA THR A 162 21.21 -0.41 -5.05
C THR A 162 20.61 -1.27 -6.15
N GLY A 163 19.65 -0.70 -6.88
CA GLY A 163 18.94 -1.36 -7.97
C GLY A 163 17.57 -1.92 -7.58
N PRO A 164 16.86 -2.57 -8.52
CA PRO A 164 15.52 -3.07 -8.30
C PRO A 164 15.51 -4.28 -7.37
N ARG A 165 14.50 -4.33 -6.48
CA ARG A 165 14.27 -5.47 -5.55
C ARG A 165 13.21 -6.46 -6.04
N SER A 166 12.66 -6.24 -7.23
CA SER A 166 11.69 -7.12 -7.88
C SER A 166 11.81 -7.02 -9.41
N GLN A 167 11.22 -7.99 -10.10
CA GLN A 167 11.17 -7.98 -11.57
C GLN A 167 10.28 -6.83 -12.07
N GLU A 168 9.23 -6.51 -11.34
CA GLU A 168 8.23 -5.48 -11.64
C GLU A 168 8.89 -4.10 -11.61
N VAL A 169 9.67 -3.80 -10.57
CA VAL A 169 10.44 -2.54 -10.50
C VAL A 169 11.45 -2.46 -11.64
N SER A 170 12.14 -3.55 -11.96
CA SER A 170 13.08 -3.57 -13.09
C SER A 170 12.38 -3.23 -14.43
N LYS A 171 11.23 -3.85 -14.69
CA LYS A 171 10.39 -3.55 -15.87
C LYS A 171 9.90 -2.10 -15.85
N TYR A 172 9.48 -1.60 -14.70
CA TYR A 172 9.00 -0.22 -14.52
C TYR A 172 10.09 0.80 -14.85
N LEU A 173 11.28 0.66 -14.26
CA LEU A 173 12.42 1.55 -14.53
C LEU A 173 12.79 1.55 -16.02
N ASN A 174 12.85 0.38 -16.66
CA ASN A 174 13.15 0.27 -18.09
C ASN A 174 12.13 1.03 -18.95
N LYS A 175 10.83 0.93 -18.64
CA LYS A 175 9.79 1.69 -19.35
C LYS A 175 10.00 3.20 -19.18
N GLN A 176 10.35 3.67 -17.99
CA GLN A 176 10.62 5.10 -17.74
C GLN A 176 11.85 5.61 -18.50
N PHE A 177 12.95 4.86 -18.50
CA PHE A 177 14.13 5.19 -19.29
C PHE A 177 13.83 5.27 -20.80
N MET A 178 12.96 4.40 -21.31
CA MET A 178 12.55 4.43 -22.72
C MET A 178 11.64 5.62 -23.06
N LYS A 179 10.85 6.12 -22.11
CA LYS A 179 10.04 7.33 -22.28
C LYS A 179 10.89 8.61 -22.25
N SER A 180 11.90 8.68 -21.38
CA SER A 180 12.77 9.86 -21.24
C SER A 180 13.72 10.09 -22.42
N ASN A 181 13.92 9.09 -23.28
CA ASN A 181 14.83 9.15 -24.43
C ASN A 181 14.09 9.33 -25.77
N ARG A 182 12.80 9.66 -25.74
CA ARG A 182 11.99 10.08 -26.91
C ARG A 182 11.71 11.57 -26.83
#